data_AF-A0A2G9TMF3-F1
#
_entry.id   AF-A0A2G9TMF3-F1
#
_cell.length_a   1.000
_cell.length_b   1.000
_cell.length_c   1.000
_cell.angle_alpha   90.00
_cell.angle_beta   90.00
_cell.angle_gamma   90.00
#
_symmetry.space_group_name_H-M   'P 1'
#
loop_
_entity.id
_entity.type
_entity.pdbx_description
1 polymer ?
#
loop_
_entity_poly.entity_id
_entity_poly.type
_entity_poly.pdbx_seq_one_letter_code
_entity_poly.pdbx_strand_id
1 'polypeptide(L)'
;MFQTPIVPELTVKNRDFHMFDVMLRGKKAGIQNAQNFTDEDLEAWKHVFSQKDALSGPINYYRNLTKSRPLHGDERICKPPTLIIWGDQDQFLVKEGAIASLKYCQHGQLKFIEGASHWVMQDEPSQVNNFVDEFLATPTQKLIESSSSKL
;
A
#
# COMPACT_ATOMS: atom_id res chain seq x y z
N MET A 1 -8.02 18.34 -5.91
CA MET A 1 -8.76 18.16 -4.65
C MET A 1 -7.89 18.50 -3.43
N PHE A 2 -6.82 17.74 -3.14
CA PHE A 2 -6.04 17.86 -1.88
C PHE A 2 -5.38 19.23 -1.59
N GLN A 3 -5.09 20.03 -2.62
CA GLN A 3 -4.42 21.33 -2.46
C GLN A 3 -5.32 22.45 -1.92
N THR A 4 -6.63 22.20 -1.77
CA THR A 4 -7.54 23.18 -1.19
C THR A 4 -7.52 23.11 0.34
N PRO A 5 -7.72 24.24 1.06
CA PRO A 5 -7.49 24.30 2.50
C PRO A 5 -8.37 23.40 3.36
N ILE A 6 -9.65 23.21 2.98
CA ILE A 6 -10.63 22.50 3.82
C ILE A 6 -11.48 21.46 3.08
N VAL A 7 -11.52 21.47 1.75
CA VAL A 7 -12.40 20.58 0.98
C VAL A 7 -12.07 19.10 1.20
N PRO A 8 -10.80 18.66 1.24
CA PRO A 8 -10.48 17.25 1.47
C PRO A 8 -11.00 16.77 2.83
N GLU A 9 -10.74 17.53 3.90
CA GLU A 9 -11.20 17.22 5.26
C GLU A 9 -12.73 17.11 5.32
N LEU A 10 -13.44 18.07 4.72
CA LEU A 10 -14.90 18.05 4.67
C LEU A 10 -15.43 16.88 3.85
N THR A 11 -14.76 16.53 2.75
CA THR A 11 -15.13 15.40 1.89
C THR A 11 -15.03 14.09 2.66
N VAL A 12 -13.92 13.89 3.40
CA VAL A 12 -13.74 12.67 4.19
C VAL A 12 -14.73 12.58 5.34
N LYS A 13 -15.02 13.68 6.04
CA LYS A 13 -15.94 13.69 7.20
C LYS A 13 -17.42 13.56 6.82
N ASN A 14 -17.78 13.80 5.56
CA ASN A 14 -19.18 13.86 5.15
C ASN A 14 -19.86 12.48 5.22
N ARG A 15 -21.16 12.47 5.56
CA ARG A 15 -22.02 11.27 5.61
C ARG A 15 -21.41 10.10 6.38
N ASP A 16 -21.05 10.32 7.64
CA ASP A 16 -20.46 9.28 8.49
C ASP A 16 -19.23 8.62 7.84
N PHE A 17 -18.30 9.45 7.37
CA PHE A 17 -17.06 8.94 6.78
C PHE A 17 -17.27 8.00 5.58
N HIS A 18 -18.33 8.22 4.79
CA HIS A 18 -18.76 7.37 3.67
C HIS A 18 -17.64 7.02 2.67
N MET A 19 -16.61 7.85 2.57
CA MET A 19 -15.44 7.56 1.76
C MET A 19 -14.76 6.24 2.17
N PHE A 20 -14.72 5.89 3.45
CA PHE A 20 -14.18 4.61 3.91
C PHE A 20 -15.04 3.43 3.47
N ASP A 21 -16.38 3.54 3.49
CA ASP A 21 -17.26 2.50 2.94
C ASP A 21 -16.94 2.25 1.46
N VAL A 22 -16.78 3.32 0.67
CA VAL A 22 -16.46 3.20 -0.76
C VAL A 22 -15.06 2.63 -0.99
N MET A 23 -14.06 3.09 -0.23
CA MET A 23 -12.66 2.71 -0.45
C MET A 23 -12.29 1.35 0.13
N LEU A 24 -12.99 0.88 1.18
CA LEU A 24 -12.71 -0.40 1.85
C LEU A 24 -13.74 -1.49 1.50
N ARG A 25 -14.99 -1.13 1.17
CA ARG A 25 -16.06 -2.11 0.82
C ARG A 25 -16.61 -1.97 -0.60
N GLY A 26 -16.23 -0.93 -1.33
CA GLY A 26 -16.70 -0.76 -2.70
C GLY A 26 -16.21 -1.89 -3.60
N LYS A 27 -17.09 -2.45 -4.44
CA LYS A 27 -16.75 -3.58 -5.34
C LYS A 27 -15.49 -3.35 -6.19
N LYS A 28 -15.23 -2.10 -6.57
CA LYS A 28 -14.09 -1.73 -7.40
C LYS A 28 -12.82 -1.57 -6.57
N ALA A 29 -12.80 -0.63 -5.63
CA ALA A 29 -11.58 -0.21 -4.92
C ALA A 29 -11.38 -0.83 -3.53
N GLY A 30 -12.41 -1.50 -3.01
CA GLY A 30 -12.42 -2.11 -1.69
C GLY A 30 -11.69 -3.45 -1.65
N ILE A 31 -11.62 -3.97 -0.43
CA ILE A 31 -11.13 -5.30 -0.09
C ILE A 31 -12.03 -6.31 -0.81
N GLN A 32 -11.41 -7.18 -1.61
CA GLN A 32 -12.10 -8.21 -2.39
C GLN A 32 -12.47 -9.41 -1.53
N ASN A 33 -11.63 -9.77 -0.54
CA ASN A 33 -11.94 -10.81 0.42
C ASN A 33 -12.73 -10.25 1.61
N ALA A 34 -14.01 -9.96 1.39
CA ALA A 34 -14.87 -9.32 2.39
C ALA A 34 -15.04 -10.12 3.70
N GLN A 35 -14.73 -11.42 3.70
CA GLN A 35 -14.77 -12.24 4.93
C GLN A 35 -13.66 -11.85 5.92
N ASN A 36 -12.56 -11.30 5.42
CA ASN A 36 -11.42 -10.87 6.21
C ASN A 36 -11.54 -9.42 6.72
N PHE A 37 -12.66 -8.73 6.41
CA PHE A 37 -12.88 -7.35 6.82
C PHE A 37 -14.30 -7.14 7.36
N THR A 38 -14.40 -7.06 8.67
CA THR A 38 -15.67 -7.00 9.41
C THR A 38 -16.23 -5.59 9.51
N ASP A 39 -17.50 -5.48 9.93
CA ASP A 39 -18.15 -4.19 10.15
C ASP A 39 -17.45 -3.44 11.30
N GLU A 40 -17.01 -4.18 12.32
CA GLU A 40 -16.20 -3.67 13.42
C GLU A 40 -14.87 -3.09 12.93
N ASP A 41 -14.21 -3.72 11.95
CA ASP A 41 -12.98 -3.17 11.37
C ASP A 41 -13.25 -1.83 10.68
N LEU A 42 -14.31 -1.74 9.86
CA LEU A 42 -14.68 -0.50 9.19
C LEU A 42 -14.99 0.62 10.20
N GLU A 43 -15.77 0.30 11.24
CA GLU A 43 -16.11 1.27 12.28
C GLU A 43 -14.87 1.67 13.10
N ALA A 44 -13.90 0.79 13.29
CA ALA A 44 -12.62 1.14 13.89
C ALA A 44 -11.85 2.17 13.03
N TRP A 45 -11.82 2.01 11.70
CA TRP A 45 -11.25 3.00 10.78
C TRP A 45 -11.94 4.35 10.89
N LYS A 46 -13.29 4.38 10.84
CA LYS A 46 -14.07 5.61 11.00
C LYS A 46 -13.84 6.26 12.36
N HIS A 47 -13.81 5.45 13.43
CA HIS A 47 -13.56 5.92 14.79
C HIS A 47 -12.20 6.62 14.90
N VAL A 48 -11.13 6.01 14.40
CA VAL A 48 -9.77 6.60 14.42
C VAL A 48 -9.76 7.94 13.68
N PHE A 49 -10.37 8.02 12.50
CA PHE A 49 -10.38 9.26 11.71
C PHE A 49 -11.41 10.31 12.13
N SER A 50 -12.34 9.94 13.01
CA SER A 50 -13.26 10.87 13.67
C SER A 50 -12.61 11.67 14.80
N GLN A 51 -11.47 11.20 15.33
CA GLN A 51 -10.78 11.89 16.40
C GLN A 51 -10.32 13.30 15.96
N LYS A 52 -10.21 14.19 16.93
CA LYS A 52 -9.76 15.57 16.70
C LYS A 52 -8.41 15.55 15.95
N ASP A 53 -8.36 16.30 14.85
CA ASP A 53 -7.18 16.48 13.99
C ASP A 53 -6.62 15.21 13.32
N ALA A 54 -7.28 14.05 13.42
CA ALA A 54 -6.80 12.78 12.87
C ALA A 54 -6.63 12.77 11.34
N LEU A 55 -7.42 13.56 10.61
CA LEU A 55 -7.33 13.68 9.15
C LEU A 55 -6.20 14.59 8.68
N SER A 56 -5.66 15.45 9.55
CA SER A 56 -4.65 16.45 9.18
C SER A 56 -3.38 15.78 8.65
N GLY A 57 -2.89 14.73 9.31
CA GLY A 57 -1.70 13.99 8.89
C GLY A 57 -1.83 13.37 7.49
N PRO A 58 -2.79 12.45 7.27
CA PRO A 58 -3.00 11.82 5.97
C PRO A 58 -3.27 12.81 4.84
N ILE A 59 -4.09 13.84 5.06
CA ILE A 59 -4.38 14.82 4.01
C ILE A 59 -3.13 15.66 3.70
N ASN A 60 -2.36 16.04 4.73
CA ASN A 60 -1.11 16.77 4.52
C ASN A 60 -0.06 15.93 3.79
N TYR A 61 -0.08 14.60 3.92
CA TYR A 61 0.75 13.73 3.09
C TYR A 61 0.46 13.97 1.59
N TYR A 62 -0.82 13.95 1.19
CA TYR A 62 -1.21 14.24 -0.20
C TYR A 62 -0.90 15.68 -0.63
N ARG A 63 -1.01 16.67 0.28
CA ARG A 63 -0.63 18.06 0.00
C ARG A 63 0.86 18.22 -0.32
N ASN A 64 1.71 17.37 0.25
CA ASN A 64 3.15 17.48 0.16
C ASN A 64 3.80 16.54 -0.88
N LEU A 65 3.02 15.78 -1.67
CA LEU A 65 3.54 14.83 -2.67
C LEU A 65 4.58 15.43 -3.65
N THR A 66 4.45 16.71 -3.99
CA THR A 66 5.34 17.39 -4.93
C THR A 66 6.49 18.14 -4.26
N LYS A 67 6.59 18.11 -2.93
CA LYS A 67 7.58 18.89 -2.17
C LYS A 67 8.83 18.11 -1.79
N SER A 68 8.89 16.82 -2.11
CA SER A 68 10.06 15.99 -1.86
C SER A 68 11.23 16.39 -2.74
N ARG A 69 12.45 16.40 -2.19
CA ARG A 69 13.66 16.62 -3.00
C ARG A 69 13.83 15.46 -4.00
N PRO A 70 14.27 15.73 -5.24
CA PRO A 70 14.66 14.66 -6.14
C PRO A 70 15.85 13.87 -5.54
N LEU A 71 15.77 12.55 -5.67
CA LEU A 71 16.91 11.65 -5.41
C LEU A 71 17.80 11.61 -6.65
N HIS A 72 19.12 11.47 -6.48
CA HIS A 72 20.08 11.45 -7.58
C HIS A 72 21.03 10.25 -7.50
N GLY A 73 21.45 9.75 -8.67
CA GLY A 73 22.38 8.62 -8.77
C GLY A 73 21.97 7.43 -7.90
N ASP A 74 22.90 6.95 -7.09
CA ASP A 74 22.73 5.81 -6.20
C ASP A 74 21.69 6.02 -5.10
N GLU A 75 21.29 7.27 -4.77
CA GLU A 75 20.24 7.53 -3.78
C GLU A 75 18.89 6.95 -4.21
N ARG A 76 18.71 6.70 -5.52
CA ARG A 76 17.48 6.10 -6.07
C ARG A 76 17.40 4.59 -5.87
N ILE A 77 18.51 3.95 -5.49
CA ILE A 77 18.60 2.49 -5.43
C ILE A 77 18.46 2.03 -3.97
N CYS A 78 17.41 1.25 -3.70
CA CYS A 78 17.26 0.51 -2.46
C CYS A 78 18.27 -0.65 -2.43
N LYS A 79 19.32 -0.48 -1.63
CA LYS A 79 20.43 -1.44 -1.50
C LYS A 79 20.08 -2.70 -0.69
N PRO A 80 19.30 -2.62 0.41
CA PRO A 80 18.91 -3.82 1.15
C PRO A 80 18.09 -4.80 0.29
N PRO A 81 18.13 -6.11 0.59
CA PRO A 81 17.14 -7.05 0.07
C PRO A 81 15.73 -6.51 0.29
N THR A 82 14.92 -6.53 -0.75
CA THR A 82 13.60 -5.90 -0.75
C THR A 82 12.57 -6.87 -1.31
N LEU A 83 11.52 -7.12 -0.53
CA LEU A 83 10.33 -7.84 -0.98
C LEU A 83 9.23 -6.82 -1.29
N ILE A 84 8.67 -6.89 -2.49
CA ILE A 84 7.46 -6.16 -2.89
C ILE A 84 6.33 -7.19 -2.99
N ILE A 85 5.23 -6.94 -2.27
CA ILE A 85 3.99 -7.73 -2.33
C ILE A 85 2.89 -6.83 -2.92
N TRP A 86 2.15 -7.32 -3.90
CA TRP A 86 1.21 -6.50 -4.65
C TRP A 86 -0.05 -7.27 -5.09
N GLY A 87 -1.22 -6.65 -4.99
CA GLY A 87 -2.49 -7.23 -5.44
C GLY A 87 -2.78 -6.89 -6.89
N ASP A 88 -3.14 -7.87 -7.72
CA ASP A 88 -3.29 -7.63 -9.15
C ASP A 88 -4.64 -7.02 -9.58
N GLN A 89 -5.55 -6.79 -8.63
CA GLN A 89 -6.80 -6.04 -8.80
C GLN A 89 -6.74 -4.63 -8.18
N ASP A 90 -5.55 -4.12 -7.85
CA ASP A 90 -5.37 -2.76 -7.34
C ASP A 90 -5.95 -1.70 -8.31
N GLN A 91 -6.83 -0.85 -7.77
CA GLN A 91 -7.50 0.22 -8.54
C GLN A 91 -6.82 1.58 -8.43
N PHE A 92 -5.93 1.75 -7.46
CA PHE A 92 -5.20 2.99 -7.23
C PHE A 92 -3.87 3.00 -7.96
N LEU A 93 -3.22 1.83 -8.09
CA LEU A 93 -1.91 1.67 -8.71
C LEU A 93 -1.93 0.51 -9.72
N VAL A 94 -1.22 0.70 -10.84
CA VAL A 94 -1.15 -0.32 -11.91
C VAL A 94 -0.08 -1.38 -11.61
N LYS A 95 -0.35 -2.63 -11.99
CA LYS A 95 0.53 -3.79 -11.77
C LYS A 95 1.94 -3.59 -12.34
N GLU A 96 2.03 -2.92 -13.48
CA GLU A 96 3.29 -2.58 -14.16
C GLU A 96 4.16 -1.67 -13.30
N GLY A 97 3.57 -0.87 -12.41
CA GLY A 97 4.28 -0.04 -11.45
C GLY A 97 5.08 -0.86 -10.45
N ALA A 98 4.55 -2.01 -10.01
CA ALA A 98 5.26 -2.93 -9.13
C ALA A 98 6.48 -3.56 -9.82
N ILE A 99 6.31 -3.99 -11.08
CA ILE A 99 7.39 -4.53 -11.91
C ILE A 99 8.45 -3.46 -12.14
N ALA A 100 8.03 -2.25 -12.53
CA ALA A 100 8.92 -1.12 -12.74
C ALA A 100 9.65 -0.69 -11.47
N SER A 101 9.13 -0.98 -10.28
CA SER A 101 9.78 -0.67 -9.01
C SER A 101 11.00 -1.54 -8.73
N LEU A 102 11.08 -2.75 -9.30
CA LEU A 102 12.25 -3.62 -9.16
C LEU A 102 13.54 -2.98 -9.71
N LYS A 103 13.45 -2.10 -10.71
CA LYS A 103 14.62 -1.39 -11.26
C LYS A 103 15.28 -0.44 -10.24
N TYR A 104 14.57 -0.11 -9.16
CA TYR A 104 15.08 0.71 -8.06
C TYR A 104 15.53 -0.14 -6.87
N CYS A 105 15.49 -1.46 -6.96
CA CYS A 105 15.94 -2.38 -5.91
C CYS A 105 17.19 -3.11 -6.38
N GLN A 106 18.29 -3.02 -5.63
CA GLN A 106 19.51 -3.77 -5.96
C GLN A 106 19.27 -5.28 -5.86
N HIS A 107 18.49 -5.71 -4.86
CA HIS A 107 18.13 -7.10 -4.60
C HIS A 107 16.63 -7.22 -4.36
N GLY A 108 15.84 -7.04 -5.43
CA GLY A 108 14.38 -7.05 -5.38
C GLY A 108 13.76 -8.42 -5.64
N GLN A 109 12.71 -8.75 -4.88
CA GLN A 109 11.77 -9.82 -5.17
C GLN A 109 10.37 -9.22 -5.27
N LEU A 110 9.56 -9.73 -6.20
CA LEU A 110 8.17 -9.30 -6.41
C LEU A 110 7.26 -10.52 -6.34
N LYS A 111 6.24 -10.44 -5.48
CA LYS A 111 5.17 -11.45 -5.35
C LYS A 111 3.84 -10.77 -5.63
N PHE A 112 3.09 -11.32 -6.57
CA PHE A 112 1.71 -10.92 -6.81
C PHE A 112 0.77 -11.82 -6.03
N ILE A 113 -0.30 -11.21 -5.50
CA ILE A 113 -1.45 -11.91 -4.94
C ILE A 113 -2.59 -11.76 -5.95
N GLU A 114 -2.96 -12.87 -6.58
CA GLU A 114 -4.04 -12.92 -7.56
C GLU A 114 -5.38 -12.59 -6.91
N GLY A 115 -6.16 -11.70 -7.51
CA GLY A 115 -7.48 -11.32 -7.02
C GLY A 115 -7.48 -10.30 -5.87
N ALA A 116 -6.33 -10.03 -5.25
CA ALA A 116 -6.25 -9.04 -4.17
C ALA A 116 -6.26 -7.61 -4.71
N SER A 117 -6.88 -6.71 -3.94
CA SER A 117 -6.93 -5.27 -4.16
C SER A 117 -5.65 -4.56 -3.72
N HIS A 118 -5.73 -3.24 -3.58
CA HIS A 118 -4.72 -2.41 -2.93
C HIS A 118 -4.43 -2.83 -1.48
N TRP A 119 -5.41 -3.43 -0.80
CA TRP A 119 -5.37 -3.75 0.62
C TRP A 119 -4.91 -5.19 0.85
N VAL A 120 -3.77 -5.59 0.27
CA VAL A 120 -3.30 -6.99 0.23
C VAL A 120 -3.24 -7.69 1.60
N MET A 121 -2.94 -6.94 2.66
CA MET A 121 -2.89 -7.45 4.03
C MET A 121 -4.27 -7.81 4.57
N GLN A 122 -5.32 -7.12 4.12
CA GLN A 122 -6.70 -7.42 4.48
C GLN A 122 -7.29 -8.47 3.54
N ASP A 123 -6.93 -8.45 2.26
CA ASP A 123 -7.41 -9.46 1.30
C ASP A 123 -6.88 -10.86 1.62
N GLU A 124 -5.57 -11.02 1.75
CA GLU A 124 -4.93 -12.32 1.87
C GLU A 124 -3.85 -12.32 2.98
N PRO A 125 -4.22 -12.08 4.25
CA PRO A 125 -3.27 -11.95 5.35
C PRO A 125 -2.33 -13.15 5.49
N SER A 126 -2.87 -14.37 5.36
CA SER A 126 -2.08 -15.61 5.44
C SER A 126 -1.02 -15.69 4.35
N GLN A 127 -1.35 -15.29 3.12
CA GLN A 127 -0.41 -15.34 2.01
C GLN A 127 0.67 -14.26 2.14
N VAL A 128 0.28 -13.04 2.55
CA VAL A 128 1.23 -11.96 2.86
C VAL A 128 2.20 -12.39 3.95
N ASN A 129 1.69 -12.91 5.08
CA ASN A 129 2.51 -13.35 6.19
C ASN A 129 3.48 -14.47 5.79
N ASN A 130 3.02 -15.45 5.01
CA ASN A 130 3.89 -16.51 4.50
C ASN A 130 5.03 -15.96 3.63
N PHE A 131 4.77 -14.98 2.76
CA PHE A 131 5.83 -14.36 1.95
C PHE A 131 6.83 -13.56 2.80
N VAL A 132 6.34 -12.86 3.83
CA VAL A 132 7.19 -12.13 4.77
C VAL A 132 8.06 -13.11 5.57
N ASP A 133 7.48 -14.17 6.11
CA ASP A 133 8.19 -15.19 6.89
C ASP A 133 9.26 -15.91 6.04
N GLU A 134 8.92 -16.32 4.81
CA GLU A 134 9.88 -16.92 3.86
C GLU A 134 11.05 -15.97 3.60
N PHE A 135 10.76 -14.68 3.36
CA PHE A 135 11.77 -13.68 3.08
C PHE A 135 12.69 -13.43 4.28
N LEU A 136 12.13 -13.31 5.49
CA LEU A 136 12.89 -13.08 6.72
C LEU A 136 13.69 -14.30 7.17
N ALA A 137 13.20 -15.51 6.91
CA ALA A 137 13.91 -16.76 7.22
C ALA A 137 15.05 -17.05 6.23
N THR A 138 15.02 -16.43 5.04
CA THR A 138 16.06 -16.63 4.02
C THR A 138 17.32 -15.82 4.36
N PRO A 139 18.50 -16.46 4.48
CA PRO A 139 19.75 -15.75 4.71
C PRO A 139 20.01 -14.67 3.65
N THR A 140 20.45 -13.48 4.08
CA THR A 140 20.72 -12.33 3.22
C THR A 140 21.59 -12.67 1.99
N GLN A 141 22.60 -13.51 2.17
CA GLN A 141 23.47 -13.96 1.09
C GLN A 141 22.69 -14.65 -0.04
N LYS A 142 21.72 -15.51 0.30
CA LYS A 142 20.87 -16.20 -0.67
C LYS A 142 19.92 -15.24 -1.37
N LEU A 143 19.38 -14.25 -0.66
CA LEU A 143 18.52 -13.22 -1.26
C LEU A 143 19.28 -12.44 -2.34
N ILE A 144 20.52 -12.04 -2.04
CA ILE A 144 21.40 -11.33 -2.96
C ILE A 144 21.67 -12.15 -4.23
N GLU A 145 22.07 -13.41 -4.07
CA GLU A 145 22.38 -14.33 -5.18
C GLU A 145 21.16 -14.60 -6.08
N SER A 146 19.97 -14.73 -5.48
CA SER A 146 18.71 -15.00 -6.22
C SER A 146 18.26 -13.84 -7.12
N SER A 147 18.68 -12.61 -6.82
CA SER A 147 18.35 -11.43 -7.61
C SER A 147 19.31 -11.23 -8.80
N SER A 148 20.55 -11.73 -8.70
CA SER A 148 21.57 -11.60 -9.75
C SER A 148 21.39 -12.56 -10.93
N SER A 149 20.55 -13.59 -10.78
CA SER A 149 20.31 -14.63 -11.80
C SER A 149 19.11 -14.34 -12.74
N LYS A 150 18.47 -13.18 -12.61
CA LYS A 150 17.31 -12.75 -13.41
C LYS A 150 17.60 -11.62 -14.41
N LEU A 151 18.88 -11.33 -14.69
CA LEU A 151 19.34 -10.39 -15.72
C LEU A 151 19.93 -11.13 -16.92
#